data_AF-A0A8E0RRN5-F1
#
_entry.id   AF-A0A8E0RRN5-F1
#
_cell.length_a   1.000
_cell.length_b   1.000
_cell.length_c   1.000
_cell.angle_alpha   90.00
_cell.angle_beta   90.00
_cell.angle_gamma   90.00
#
_symmetry.space_group_name_H-M   'P 1'
#
loop_
_entity.id
_entity.type
_entity.pdbx_description
1 polymer ?
#
loop_
_entity_poly.entity_id
_entity_poly.type
_entity_poly.pdbx_seq_one_letter_code
_entity_poly.pdbx_strand_id
1 'polypeptide(L)'
;MATLLETCLDRLVMAEFLEPLIEGLKDHTDIKLMVYQMLQRIVQIRPLEIDAKMDLLSPPIKSVLLSKPKEDWVKQEMEKMQELSRCAIAVVSSFKAIEDIDKNRYYIDLVRTIESEPSLRAIYAQAQTTQISTTVISGAVGASTTSKLLGTKRV
;
A
#
# COMPACT_ATOMS: atom_id res chain seq x y z
N MET A 1 12.55 2.81 9.02
CA MET A 1 11.50 3.84 8.92
C MET A 1 10.10 3.35 9.25
N ALA A 2 9.83 2.03 9.27
CA ALA A 2 8.61 1.47 9.85
C ALA A 2 8.49 1.77 11.37
N THR A 3 9.63 1.87 12.06
CA THR A 3 9.71 2.11 13.51
C THR A 3 9.00 3.38 13.98
N LEU A 4 9.11 4.53 13.30
CA LEU A 4 8.43 5.77 13.74
C LEU A 4 6.90 5.65 13.69
N LEU A 5 6.36 5.03 12.64
CA LEU A 5 4.93 4.79 12.50
C LEU A 5 4.44 3.69 13.46
N GLU A 6 5.32 2.77 13.87
CA GLU A 6 4.98 1.69 14.80
C GLU A 6 5.11 2.10 16.28
N THR A 7 6.03 3.00 16.63
CA THR A 7 6.35 3.33 18.03
C THR A 7 5.91 4.72 18.49
N CYS A 8 5.63 5.66 17.58
CA CYS A 8 5.38 7.07 17.93
C CYS A 8 4.08 7.63 17.35
N LEU A 9 3.16 6.76 16.90
CA LEU A 9 1.94 7.18 16.20
C LEU A 9 1.02 8.07 17.05
N ASP A 10 0.94 7.81 18.35
CA ASP A 10 0.09 8.57 19.29
C ASP A 10 0.54 10.02 19.49
N ARG A 11 1.78 10.35 19.08
CA ARG A 11 2.37 11.69 19.21
C ARG A 11 2.42 12.44 17.89
N LEU A 12 1.93 11.84 16.80
CA LEU A 12 2.06 12.38 15.46
C LEU A 12 0.77 13.08 15.02
N VAL A 13 0.86 14.36 14.68
CA VAL A 13 -0.23 15.08 14.03
C VAL A 13 -0.25 14.68 12.57
N MET A 14 -1.22 13.84 12.17
CA MET A 14 -1.19 13.23 10.84
C MET A 14 -1.31 14.23 9.70
N ALA A 15 -2.09 15.30 9.89
CA ALA A 15 -2.23 16.36 8.89
C ALA A 15 -0.87 16.99 8.55
N GLU A 16 -0.07 17.31 9.58
CA GLU A 16 1.28 17.89 9.45
C GLU A 16 2.30 16.88 8.89
N PHE A 17 2.11 15.58 9.16
CA PHE A 17 3.00 14.55 8.64
C PHE A 17 2.72 14.20 7.17
N LEU A 18 1.46 14.27 6.73
CA LEU A 18 1.09 13.97 5.35
C LEU A 18 1.57 15.06 4.38
N GLU A 19 1.67 16.31 4.80
CA GLU A 19 2.11 17.42 3.94
C GLU A 19 3.53 17.24 3.37
N PRO A 20 4.58 16.99 4.18
CA PRO A 20 5.92 16.67 3.68
C PRO A 20 5.98 15.40 2.83
N LEU A 21 5.13 14.40 3.13
CA LEU A 21 5.07 13.18 2.32
C LEU A 21 4.51 13.45 0.94
N ILE A 22 3.41 14.21 0.85
CA ILE A 22 2.82 14.62 -0.44
C ILE A 22 3.85 15.40 -1.26
N GLU A 23 4.65 16.26 -0.64
CA GLU A 23 5.71 16.98 -1.35
C GLU A 23 6.82 16.04 -1.82
N GLY A 24 7.19 15.05 -0.99
CA GLY A 24 8.17 14.01 -1.36
C GLY A 24 7.75 13.14 -2.56
N LEU A 25 6.45 13.06 -2.89
CA LEU A 25 5.99 12.38 -4.13
C LEU A 25 6.41 13.11 -5.42
N LYS A 26 6.78 14.39 -5.32
CA LYS A 26 7.25 15.20 -6.45
C LYS A 26 8.78 15.19 -6.59
N ASP A 27 9.50 14.65 -5.61
CA ASP A 27 10.96 14.69 -5.50
C ASP A 27 11.65 13.60 -6.36
N HIS A 28 12.92 13.33 -6.13
CA HIS A 28 13.68 12.28 -6.79
C HIS A 28 13.12 10.89 -6.49
N THR A 29 13.35 9.96 -7.43
CA THR A 29 12.76 8.62 -7.41
C THR A 29 12.99 7.85 -6.11
N ASP A 30 14.15 8.00 -5.47
CA ASP A 30 14.45 7.31 -4.20
C ASP A 30 13.58 7.82 -3.05
N ILE A 31 13.33 9.12 -3.01
CA ILE A 31 12.41 9.74 -2.04
C ILE A 31 10.98 9.30 -2.35
N LYS A 32 10.56 9.28 -3.62
CA LYS A 32 9.22 8.80 -4.00
C LYS A 32 8.96 7.36 -3.57
N LEU A 33 9.92 6.47 -3.81
CA LEU A 33 9.82 5.05 -3.40
C LEU A 33 9.63 4.94 -1.88
N MET A 34 10.42 5.69 -1.14
CA MET A 34 10.36 5.74 0.30
C MET A 34 8.99 6.26 0.80
N VAL A 35 8.49 7.34 0.21
CA VAL A 35 7.17 7.91 0.53
C VAL A 35 6.04 6.93 0.20
N TYR A 36 6.10 6.21 -0.93
CA TYR A 36 5.08 5.21 -1.26
C TYR A 36 5.00 4.08 -0.25
N GLN A 37 6.15 3.62 0.27
CA GLN A 37 6.16 2.61 1.33
C GLN A 37 5.53 3.14 2.63
N MET A 38 5.76 4.42 2.97
CA MET A 38 5.13 5.05 4.13
C MET A 38 3.63 5.19 3.94
N LEU A 39 3.18 5.64 2.77
CA LEU A 39 1.76 5.79 2.44
C LEU A 39 1.00 4.45 2.58
N GLN A 40 1.55 3.34 2.10
CA GLN A 40 0.93 2.01 2.29
C GLN A 40 0.67 1.69 3.76
N ARG A 41 1.58 2.08 4.67
CA ARG A 41 1.40 1.87 6.11
C ARG A 41 0.38 2.83 6.70
N ILE A 42 0.39 4.10 6.29
CA ILE A 42 -0.57 5.09 6.78
C ILE A 42 -1.99 4.72 6.39
N VAL A 43 -2.22 4.19 5.18
CA VAL A 43 -3.55 3.72 4.74
C VAL A 43 -4.12 2.67 5.70
N GLN A 44 -3.27 1.77 6.21
CA GLN A 44 -3.69 0.72 7.14
C GLN A 44 -4.00 1.26 8.54
N ILE A 45 -3.33 2.34 8.97
CA ILE A 45 -3.44 2.86 10.34
C ILE A 45 -4.47 4.00 10.45
N ARG A 46 -4.54 4.87 9.43
CA ARG A 46 -5.37 6.09 9.40
C ARG A 46 -6.02 6.28 8.01
N PRO A 47 -6.95 5.39 7.60
CA PRO A 47 -7.57 5.42 6.27
C PRO A 47 -8.32 6.73 5.97
N LEU A 48 -9.00 7.31 6.97
CA LEU A 48 -9.80 8.54 6.81
C LEU A 48 -8.96 9.76 6.41
N GLU A 49 -7.74 9.88 6.96
CA GLU A 49 -6.83 10.98 6.64
C GLU A 49 -6.32 10.90 5.19
N ILE A 50 -6.19 9.68 4.67
CA ILE A 50 -5.81 9.45 3.28
C ILE A 50 -6.97 9.80 2.34
N ASP A 51 -8.19 9.39 2.67
CA ASP A 51 -9.38 9.74 1.87
C ASP A 51 -9.56 11.26 1.75
N ALA A 52 -9.35 11.99 2.86
CA ALA A 52 -9.43 13.44 2.92
C ALA A 52 -8.36 14.16 2.07
N LYS A 53 -7.21 13.53 1.81
CA LYS A 53 -6.09 14.09 1.01
C LYS A 53 -5.96 13.46 -0.38
N MET A 54 -6.97 12.70 -0.82
CA MET A 54 -6.92 11.95 -2.09
C MET A 54 -6.79 12.87 -3.31
N ASP A 55 -7.31 14.09 -3.23
CA ASP A 55 -7.20 15.12 -4.26
C ASP A 55 -5.75 15.57 -4.50
N LEU A 56 -4.93 15.62 -3.46
CA LEU A 56 -3.51 15.95 -3.53
C LEU A 56 -2.62 14.75 -3.88
N LEU A 57 -3.01 13.55 -3.45
CA LEU A 57 -2.28 12.31 -3.71
C LEU A 57 -2.49 11.77 -5.13
N SER A 58 -3.68 11.94 -5.70
CA SER A 58 -4.02 11.37 -7.00
C SER A 58 -3.14 11.89 -8.16
N PRO A 59 -2.89 13.21 -8.32
CA PRO A 59 -2.05 13.72 -9.41
C PRO A 59 -0.62 13.14 -9.46
N PRO A 60 0.18 13.12 -8.37
CA PRO A 60 1.52 12.55 -8.42
C PRO A 60 1.52 11.03 -8.64
N ILE A 61 0.54 10.30 -8.09
CA ILE A 61 0.38 8.85 -8.36
C ILE A 61 0.10 8.63 -9.84
N LYS A 62 -0.85 9.37 -10.41
CA LYS A 62 -1.24 9.26 -11.82
C LYS A 62 -0.07 9.57 -12.76
N SER A 63 0.77 10.57 -12.41
CA SER A 63 1.98 10.89 -13.16
C SER A 63 2.96 9.71 -13.25
N VAL A 64 3.17 8.98 -12.15
CA VAL A 64 4.00 7.77 -12.13
C VAL A 64 3.38 6.66 -12.99
N LEU A 65 2.06 6.43 -12.88
CA LEU A 65 1.37 5.39 -13.65
C LEU A 65 1.41 5.65 -15.16
N LEU A 66 1.36 6.92 -15.57
CA LEU A 66 1.42 7.34 -16.97
C LEU A 66 2.86 7.51 -17.50
N SER A 67 3.87 7.34 -16.64
CA SER A 67 5.27 7.47 -17.04
C SER A 67 5.67 6.33 -17.95
N LYS A 68 6.12 6.66 -19.16
CA LYS A 68 6.61 5.69 -20.14
C LYS A 68 8.14 5.64 -20.14
N PRO A 69 8.74 4.45 -20.32
CA PRO A 69 10.18 4.34 -20.52
C PRO A 69 10.60 5.11 -21.77
N LYS A 70 11.76 5.77 -21.70
CA LYS A 70 12.39 6.43 -22.85
C LYS A 70 13.40 5.49 -23.48
N GLU A 71 13.61 5.62 -24.79
CA GLU A 71 14.53 4.76 -25.55
C GLU A 71 16.00 4.89 -25.10
N ASP A 72 16.38 6.05 -24.55
CA ASP A 72 17.74 6.34 -24.08
C ASP A 72 18.05 5.79 -22.68
N TRP A 73 17.10 5.15 -22.02
CA TRP A 73 17.28 4.71 -20.63
C TRP A 73 18.15 3.48 -20.53
N VAL A 74 19.14 3.56 -19.64
CA VAL A 74 19.92 2.39 -19.26
C VAL A 74 19.04 1.42 -18.46
N LYS A 75 19.38 0.12 -18.49
CA LYS A 75 18.61 -0.95 -17.85
C LYS A 75 18.23 -0.64 -16.39
N GLN A 76 19.15 -0.05 -15.63
CA GLN A 76 18.93 0.33 -14.24
C GLN A 76 17.83 1.40 -14.07
N GLU A 77 17.72 2.35 -14.99
CA GLU A 77 16.67 3.38 -14.95
C GLU A 77 15.29 2.79 -15.26
N MET A 78 15.22 1.86 -16.23
CA MET A 78 13.98 1.14 -16.55
C MET A 78 13.51 0.31 -15.36
N GLU A 79 14.40 -0.43 -14.72
CA GLU A 79 14.08 -1.22 -13.51
C GLU A 79 13.60 -0.32 -12.37
N LYS A 80 14.24 0.82 -12.16
CA LYS A 80 13.84 1.80 -11.14
C LYS A 80 12.45 2.38 -11.42
N MET A 81 12.14 2.72 -12.68
CA MET A 81 10.80 3.20 -13.06
C MET A 81 9.74 2.10 -12.90
N GLN A 82 10.05 0.87 -13.28
CA GLN A 82 9.14 -0.25 -13.12
C GLN A 82 8.83 -0.52 -11.64
N GLU A 83 9.83 -0.41 -10.78
CA GLU A 83 9.65 -0.54 -9.34
C GLU A 83 8.79 0.59 -8.76
N LEU A 84 9.02 1.83 -9.22
CA LEU A 84 8.21 2.96 -8.83
C LEU A 84 6.74 2.78 -9.22
N SER A 85 6.47 2.28 -10.44
CA SER A 85 5.14 1.94 -10.91
C SER A 85 4.49 0.84 -10.06
N ARG A 86 5.24 -0.22 -9.72
CA ARG A 86 4.78 -1.28 -8.80
C ARG A 86 4.38 -0.72 -7.43
N CYS A 87 5.21 0.14 -6.86
CA CYS A 87 4.94 0.79 -5.57
C CYS A 87 3.67 1.66 -5.62
N ALA A 88 3.50 2.44 -6.69
CA ALA A 88 2.31 3.26 -6.88
C ALA A 88 1.04 2.41 -6.98
N ILE A 89 1.07 1.31 -7.75
CA ILE A 89 -0.06 0.38 -7.87
C ILE A 89 -0.38 -0.28 -6.53
N ALA A 90 0.63 -0.66 -5.75
CA ALA A 90 0.45 -1.25 -4.42
C ALA A 90 -0.19 -0.27 -3.42
N VAL A 91 0.09 1.03 -3.53
CA VAL A 91 -0.61 2.07 -2.75
C VAL A 91 -2.06 2.15 -3.17
N VAL A 92 -2.35 2.23 -4.48
CA VAL A 92 -3.72 2.29 -4.99
C VAL A 92 -4.52 1.03 -4.63
N SER A 93 -3.88 -0.15 -4.58
CA SER A 93 -4.55 -1.37 -4.11
C SER A 93 -4.83 -1.34 -2.61
N SER A 94 -3.94 -0.74 -1.81
CA SER A 94 -4.16 -0.58 -0.36
C SER A 94 -5.35 0.33 -0.03
N PHE A 95 -5.67 1.31 -0.90
CA PHE A 95 -6.82 2.20 -0.69
C PHE A 95 -8.16 1.45 -0.62
N LYS A 96 -8.26 0.22 -1.14
CA LYS A 96 -9.45 -0.63 -0.97
C LYS A 96 -9.80 -0.95 0.49
N ALA A 97 -8.85 -0.76 1.42
CA ALA A 97 -9.11 -0.91 2.85
C ALA A 97 -9.90 0.27 3.45
N ILE A 98 -10.03 1.39 2.74
CA ILE A 98 -10.78 2.57 3.17
C ILE A 98 -12.28 2.34 2.91
N GLU A 99 -13.12 2.60 3.90
CA GLU A 99 -14.57 2.50 3.77
C GLU A 99 -15.10 3.50 2.72
N ASP A 100 -16.08 3.08 1.92
CA ASP A 100 -16.72 3.93 0.90
C ASP A 100 -15.79 4.52 -0.18
N ILE A 101 -14.56 4.02 -0.31
CA ILE A 101 -13.56 4.52 -1.25
C ILE A 101 -14.01 4.47 -2.71
N ASP A 102 -14.89 3.54 -3.07
CA ASP A 102 -15.47 3.39 -4.41
C ASP A 102 -16.37 4.57 -4.81
N LYS A 103 -16.73 5.46 -3.87
CA LYS A 103 -17.45 6.72 -4.14
C LYS A 103 -16.49 7.89 -4.40
N ASN A 104 -15.21 7.77 -4.03
CA ASN A 104 -14.25 8.85 -4.18
C ASN A 104 -13.82 8.98 -5.66
N ARG A 105 -14.16 10.12 -6.28
CA ARG A 105 -13.87 10.40 -7.71
C ARG A 105 -12.38 10.26 -8.07
N TYR A 106 -11.48 10.62 -7.16
CA TYR A 106 -10.03 10.59 -7.41
C TYR A 106 -9.50 9.16 -7.40
N TYR A 107 -10.02 8.32 -6.51
CA TYR A 107 -9.72 6.90 -6.49
C TYR A 107 -10.22 6.21 -7.76
N ILE A 108 -11.49 6.47 -8.15
CA ILE A 108 -12.09 5.91 -9.36
C ILE A 108 -11.26 6.28 -10.60
N ASP A 109 -10.79 7.52 -10.69
CA ASP A 109 -9.94 7.99 -11.81
C ASP A 109 -8.57 7.28 -11.84
N LEU A 110 -7.96 7.03 -10.68
CA LEU A 110 -6.72 6.23 -10.58
C LEU A 110 -6.95 4.79 -11.06
N VAL A 111 -8.03 4.14 -10.59
CA VAL A 111 -8.37 2.77 -11.01
C VAL A 111 -8.62 2.71 -12.51
N ARG A 112 -9.37 3.66 -13.08
CA ARG A 112 -9.59 3.75 -14.54
C ARG A 112 -8.29 3.90 -15.31
N THR A 113 -7.35 4.69 -14.78
CA THR A 113 -6.03 4.87 -15.39
C THR A 113 -5.26 3.55 -15.40
N ILE A 114 -5.24 2.82 -14.29
CA ILE A 114 -4.62 1.48 -14.20
C ILE A 114 -5.29 0.50 -15.15
N GLU A 115 -6.62 0.51 -15.22
CA GLU A 115 -7.37 -0.37 -16.10
C GLU A 115 -7.12 -0.07 -17.57
N SER A 116 -6.89 1.19 -17.96
CA SER A 116 -6.63 1.55 -19.36
C SER A 116 -5.36 0.92 -19.96
N GLU A 117 -4.41 0.53 -19.12
CA GLU A 117 -3.10 0.01 -19.52
C GLU A 117 -2.96 -1.47 -19.12
N PRO A 118 -2.84 -2.41 -20.09
CA PRO A 118 -2.83 -3.86 -19.80
C PRO A 118 -1.71 -4.29 -18.83
N SER A 119 -0.54 -3.65 -18.94
CA SER A 119 0.62 -3.94 -18.09
C SER A 119 0.38 -3.58 -16.63
N LEU A 120 -0.21 -2.40 -16.37
CA LEU A 120 -0.57 -1.96 -15.02
C LEU A 120 -1.71 -2.80 -14.44
N ARG A 121 -2.70 -3.14 -15.28
CA ARG A 121 -3.84 -3.99 -14.88
C ARG A 121 -3.38 -5.35 -14.34
N ALA A 122 -2.41 -5.99 -14.99
CA ALA A 122 -1.85 -7.26 -14.55
C ALA A 122 -1.19 -7.15 -13.16
N ILE A 123 -0.40 -6.09 -12.93
CA ILE A 123 0.25 -5.83 -11.64
C ILE A 123 -0.80 -5.55 -10.56
N TYR A 124 -1.84 -4.79 -10.89
CA TYR A 124 -2.91 -4.47 -9.94
C TYR A 124 -3.70 -5.71 -9.50
N ALA A 125 -4.03 -6.61 -10.44
CA ALA A 125 -4.67 -7.89 -10.12
C ALA A 125 -3.81 -8.77 -9.19
N GLN A 126 -2.50 -8.80 -9.42
CA GLN A 126 -1.54 -9.50 -8.55
C GLN A 126 -1.48 -8.86 -7.16
N ALA A 127 -1.39 -7.53 -7.10
CA ALA A 127 -1.33 -6.79 -5.83
C ALA A 127 -2.58 -7.00 -4.97
N GLN A 128 -3.77 -7.11 -5.59
CA GLN A 128 -5.01 -7.44 -4.89
C GLN A 128 -5.02 -8.86 -4.31
N THR A 129 -4.42 -9.82 -5.03
CA THR A 129 -4.34 -11.22 -4.57
C THR A 129 -3.43 -11.36 -3.35
N THR A 130 -2.29 -10.67 -3.33
CA THR A 130 -1.31 -10.74 -2.23
C THR A 130 -1.84 -10.19 -0.90
N GLN A 131 -2.74 -9.20 -0.93
CA GLN A 131 -3.35 -8.64 0.28
C GLN A 131 -4.24 -9.66 1.02
N ILE A 132 -4.87 -10.59 0.28
CA ILE A 132 -5.77 -11.63 0.82
C ILE A 132 -4.97 -12.65 1.67
N SER A 133 -3.72 -12.95 1.30
CA SER A 133 -2.89 -13.93 2.00
C SER A 133 -2.33 -13.44 3.33
N THR A 134 -2.25 -12.12 3.57
CA THR A 134 -1.73 -11.58 4.85
C THR A 134 -2.81 -11.54 5.93
N THR A 135 -4.09 -11.38 5.56
CA THR A 135 -5.20 -11.31 6.54
C THR A 135 -5.51 -12.66 7.19
N VAL A 136 -5.24 -13.79 6.53
CA VAL A 136 -5.51 -15.12 7.08
C VAL A 136 -4.56 -15.56 8.20
N ILE A 137 -3.44 -14.88 8.41
CA ILE A 137 -2.41 -15.31 9.39
C ILE A 137 -2.62 -14.67 10.78
N SER A 138 -3.33 -13.54 10.91
CA SER A 138 -3.63 -12.95 12.23
C SER A 138 -4.83 -13.56 12.95
N GLY A 139 -5.53 -14.54 12.36
CA GLY A 139 -6.76 -15.13 12.91
C GLY A 139 -6.62 -16.46 13.65
N ALA A 140 -5.41 -17.04 13.78
CA ALA A 140 -5.25 -18.39 14.31
C ALA A 140 -4.23 -18.46 15.46
N VAL A 141 -4.61 -17.95 16.63
CA VAL A 141 -3.98 -18.33 17.91
C VAL A 141 -5.08 -18.70 18.90
N GLY A 142 -5.20 -19.99 19.20
CA GLY A 142 -5.72 -20.44 20.50
C GLY A 142 -6.92 -21.38 20.53
N ALA A 143 -7.02 -22.39 19.67
CA ALA A 143 -7.86 -23.56 19.95
C ALA A 143 -7.00 -24.83 19.92
N SER A 144 -6.40 -25.18 21.07
CA SER A 144 -5.80 -26.50 21.29
C SER A 144 -6.04 -26.97 22.72
N THR A 145 -7.12 -27.73 22.87
CA THR A 145 -7.22 -28.96 23.65
C THR A 145 -5.89 -29.42 24.25
N THR A 146 -5.78 -29.39 25.58
CA THR A 146 -4.72 -30.11 26.29
C THR A 146 -5.34 -31.22 27.15
N SER A 147 -5.02 -32.42 26.70
CA SER A 147 -5.20 -33.72 27.31
C SER A 147 -4.59 -33.76 28.71
N LYS A 148 -5.31 -34.31 29.70
CA LYS A 148 -4.70 -34.86 30.91
C LYS A 148 -4.82 -36.37 30.93
N LEU A 149 -3.64 -36.99 30.91
CA LEU A 149 -3.38 -38.40 31.11
C LEU A 149 -3.80 -38.88 32.51
N LEU A 150 -4.03 -40.19 32.62
CA LEU A 150 -3.21 -41.17 33.37
C LEU A 150 -4.07 -42.10 34.24
N GLY A 151 -3.90 -43.43 34.11
CA GLY A 151 -4.33 -44.35 35.17
C GLY A 151 -4.70 -45.79 34.78
N THR A 152 -3.72 -46.58 34.36
CA THR A 152 -3.71 -48.07 34.33
C THR A 152 -4.12 -48.76 35.64
N LYS A 153 -5.00 -49.78 35.58
CA LYS A 153 -4.85 -51.16 36.14
C LYS A 153 -6.17 -51.93 35.90
N ARG A 154 -6.23 -52.98 35.09
CA ARG A 154 -5.76 -54.39 35.26
C ARG A 154 -6.66 -55.19 36.22
N VAL A 155 -7.35 -56.17 35.62
CA VAL A 155 -8.15 -57.31 36.14
C VAL A 155 -9.51 -56.97 36.77
#